data_AF-A0A1E4DMA4-F1
#
_entry.id   AF-A0A1E4DMA4-F1
#
_cell.length_a   1.000
_cell.length_b   1.000
_cell.length_c   1.000
_cell.angle_alpha   90.00
_cell.angle_beta   90.00
_cell.angle_gamma   90.00
#
_symmetry.space_group_name_H-M   'P 1'
#
loop_
_entity.id
_entity.type
_entity.pdbx_description
1 polymer ?
#
loop_
_entity_poly.entity_id
_entity_poly.type
_entity_poly.pdbx_seq_one_letter_code
_entity_poly.pdbx_strand_id
1 'polypeptide(L)'
;MLVTLLSCLVLGGVWGLVLLVLPQSEAPPDALPVPVPTPPAPTAPPLPDRTMMDDSSRPGIANLQPAPVAPQPSAPPVAEAARMPIGREVKCDLEMDALCPEEEGDRRACLQRKAAQMSLPCRPMLRDKLARMKENWQQLRVACEADRRQFCREVPSSGGELLLQCLESHAQEVSDQCFQFLPKRGRLLN
;
A
#
# COMPACT_ATOMS: atom_id res chain seq x y z
N MET A 1 24.71 2.91 -46.90
CA MET A 1 26.05 2.55 -46.39
C MET A 1 26.35 3.24 -45.06
N LEU A 2 26.34 4.57 -44.97
CA LEU A 2 26.64 5.27 -43.71
C LEU A 2 25.63 4.98 -42.58
N VAL A 3 24.33 4.96 -42.90
CA VAL A 3 23.25 4.69 -41.93
C VAL A 3 23.33 3.28 -41.35
N THR A 4 23.64 2.28 -42.19
CA THR A 4 23.81 0.89 -41.75
C THR A 4 25.05 0.71 -40.87
N LEU A 5 26.15 1.41 -41.17
CA LEU A 5 27.36 1.37 -40.34
C LEU A 5 27.12 2.02 -38.96
N LEU A 6 26.41 3.15 -38.91
CA LEU A 6 26.04 3.80 -37.65
C LEU A 6 25.13 2.90 -36.80
N SER A 7 24.13 2.25 -37.41
CA SER A 7 23.27 1.31 -36.70
C SER A 7 24.05 0.12 -36.12
N CYS A 8 24.99 -0.46 -36.88
CA CYS A 8 25.82 -1.56 -36.38
C CYS A 8 26.74 -1.14 -35.23
N LEU A 9 27.33 0.06 -35.28
CA LEU A 9 28.18 0.58 -34.21
C LEU A 9 27.39 0.84 -32.92
N VAL A 10 26.19 1.41 -33.04
CA VAL A 10 25.32 1.66 -31.88
C VAL A 10 24.82 0.35 -31.29
N LEU A 11 24.35 -0.59 -32.11
CA LEU A 11 23.89 -1.90 -31.64
C LEU A 11 25.02 -2.71 -31.01
N GLY A 12 26.19 -2.76 -31.65
CA GLY A 12 27.37 -3.45 -31.11
C GLY A 12 27.89 -2.82 -29.82
N GLY A 13 27.89 -1.49 -29.73
CA GLY A 13 28.28 -0.76 -28.52
C GLY A 13 27.33 -1.00 -27.35
N VAL A 14 26.02 -0.97 -27.60
CA VAL A 14 25.00 -1.25 -26.58
C VAL A 14 25.07 -2.70 -26.11
N TRP A 15 25.18 -3.67 -27.02
CA TRP A 15 25.32 -5.09 -26.64
C TRP A 15 26.64 -5.39 -25.93
N GLY A 16 27.74 -4.77 -26.37
CA GLY A 16 29.03 -4.89 -25.67
C GLY A 16 28.98 -4.31 -24.26
N LEU A 17 28.33 -3.16 -24.07
CA LEU A 17 28.15 -2.55 -22.76
C LEU A 17 27.23 -3.40 -21.87
N VAL A 18 26.16 -3.98 -22.41
CA VAL A 18 25.28 -4.91 -21.68
C VAL A 18 26.04 -6.15 -21.21
N LEU A 19 26.88 -6.74 -22.07
CA LEU A 19 27.72 -7.89 -21.68
C LEU A 19 28.82 -7.51 -20.67
N LEU A 20 29.33 -6.28 -20.72
CA LEU A 20 30.36 -5.79 -19.80
C LEU A 20 29.78 -5.38 -18.43
N VAL A 21 28.55 -4.88 -18.41
CA VAL A 21 27.85 -4.39 -17.21
C VAL A 21 27.01 -5.49 -16.55
N LEU A 22 26.69 -6.57 -17.27
CA LEU A 22 26.16 -7.78 -16.65
C LEU A 22 27.24 -8.36 -15.72
N PRO A 23 26.99 -8.41 -14.40
CA PRO A 23 27.91 -9.07 -13.48
C PRO A 23 28.03 -10.53 -13.91
N GLN A 24 29.25 -10.96 -14.22
CA GLN A 24 29.59 -12.36 -14.39
C GLN A 24 28.98 -13.11 -13.21
N SER A 25 27.98 -13.94 -13.48
CA SER A 25 27.36 -14.80 -12.49
C SER A 25 28.45 -15.74 -11.97
N GLU A 26 29.10 -15.30 -10.90
CA GLU A 26 30.05 -16.07 -10.14
C GLU A 26 29.31 -17.35 -9.72
N ALA A 27 29.84 -18.48 -10.20
CA ALA A 27 29.31 -19.78 -9.90
C ALA A 27 29.13 -19.95 -8.38
N PRO A 28 28.06 -20.61 -7.92
CA PRO A 28 27.85 -20.82 -6.50
C PRO A 28 29.02 -21.62 -5.92
N PRO A 29 29.69 -21.15 -4.85
CA PRO A 29 30.64 -21.98 -4.14
C PRO A 29 29.89 -23.12 -3.43
N ASP A 30 30.49 -24.29 -3.60
CA ASP A 30 30.36 -25.54 -2.86
C ASP A 30 29.51 -25.48 -1.57
N ALA A 31 28.49 -26.32 -1.51
CA ALA A 31 27.59 -26.46 -0.39
C ALA A 31 28.34 -26.83 0.90
N LEU A 32 28.47 -25.87 1.82
CA LEU A 32 28.84 -26.17 3.19
C LEU A 32 27.62 -26.76 3.93
N PRO A 33 27.81 -27.81 4.75
CA PRO A 33 26.70 -28.53 5.40
C PRO A 33 26.01 -27.67 6.46
N VAL A 34 24.68 -27.64 6.37
CA VAL A 34 23.74 -27.05 7.34
C VAL A 34 23.82 -27.82 8.67
N PRO A 35 24.00 -27.16 9.84
CA PRO A 35 23.80 -27.81 11.13
C PRO A 35 22.31 -28.09 11.34
N VAL A 36 21.98 -29.37 11.50
CA VAL A 36 20.63 -29.87 11.78
C VAL A 36 20.14 -29.39 13.16
N PRO A 37 18.89 -28.91 13.31
CA PRO A 37 18.31 -28.62 14.62
C PRO A 37 18.02 -29.91 15.41
N THR A 38 18.49 -29.96 16.65
CA THR A 38 18.21 -31.04 17.63
C THR A 38 16.72 -31.10 18.01
N PRO A 39 16.14 -32.30 18.19
CA PRO A 39 14.73 -32.50 18.52
C PRO A 39 14.38 -32.16 20.00
N PRO A 40 13.11 -31.82 20.30
CA PRO A 40 12.66 -31.55 21.66
C PRO A 40 12.50 -32.83 22.50
N ALA A 41 12.78 -32.70 23.80
CA ALA A 41 12.62 -33.75 24.81
C ALA A 41 11.13 -34.05 25.14
N PRO A 42 10.79 -35.27 25.59
CA PRO A 42 9.42 -35.72 25.76
C PRO A 42 8.74 -35.28 27.06
N THR A 43 7.41 -35.20 26.94
CA THR A 43 6.33 -34.81 27.85
C THR A 43 6.25 -35.59 29.18
N ALA A 44 5.85 -34.91 30.25
CA ALA A 44 5.35 -35.52 31.50
C ALA A 44 3.81 -35.33 31.64
N PRO A 45 3.09 -36.29 32.27
CA PRO A 45 1.62 -36.44 32.18
C PRO A 45 0.80 -35.55 33.13
N PRO A 46 -0.53 -35.39 32.90
CA PRO A 46 -1.43 -34.61 33.75
C PRO A 46 -2.00 -35.44 34.91
N LEU A 47 -2.29 -34.79 36.04
CA LEU A 47 -2.98 -35.33 37.23
C LEU A 47 -4.04 -34.30 37.71
N PRO A 48 -5.08 -34.71 38.46
CA PRO A 48 -6.44 -34.63 37.99
C PRO A 48 -7.34 -33.68 38.79
N ASP A 49 -8.48 -33.41 38.17
CA ASP A 49 -9.69 -32.76 38.65
C ASP A 49 -10.09 -33.15 40.09
N ARG A 50 -10.32 -32.16 40.95
CA ARG A 50 -11.17 -32.31 42.14
C ARG A 50 -12.08 -31.10 42.33
N THR A 51 -13.31 -31.28 41.85
CA THR A 51 -14.57 -31.21 42.62
C THR A 51 -15.03 -29.84 43.15
N MET A 52 -16.23 -29.48 42.68
CA MET A 52 -17.08 -28.38 43.13
C MET A 52 -17.57 -28.56 44.58
N MET A 53 -17.65 -27.47 45.34
CA MET A 53 -18.67 -27.24 46.36
C MET A 53 -19.02 -25.74 46.46
N ASP A 54 -20.31 -25.51 46.44
CA ASP A 54 -21.11 -24.29 46.60
C ASP A 54 -20.93 -23.66 47.99
N ASP A 55 -20.92 -22.32 48.10
CA ASP A 55 -21.63 -21.65 49.19
C ASP A 55 -22.03 -20.22 48.81
N SER A 56 -23.34 -20.04 48.79
CA SER A 56 -24.06 -18.79 48.63
C SER A 56 -23.74 -17.77 49.71
N SER A 57 -23.52 -16.50 49.33
CA SER A 57 -23.94 -15.36 50.16
C SER A 57 -24.07 -14.08 49.33
N ARG A 58 -25.30 -13.75 48.97
CA ARG A 58 -25.76 -12.38 48.68
C ARG A 58 -26.79 -12.05 49.76
N PRO A 59 -26.72 -10.87 50.39
CA PRO A 59 -27.56 -9.74 50.00
C PRO A 59 -26.75 -8.42 50.09
N GLY A 60 -27.14 -7.27 49.55
CA GLY A 60 -28.37 -6.81 48.96
C GLY A 60 -28.12 -5.47 48.25
N ILE A 61 -29.06 -5.10 47.40
CA ILE A 61 -29.15 -3.86 46.63
C ILE A 61 -29.36 -2.68 47.61
N ALA A 62 -28.64 -1.56 47.43
CA ALA A 62 -29.15 -0.19 47.47
C ALA A 62 -27.99 0.82 47.49
N ASN A 63 -27.78 1.57 46.41
CA ASN A 63 -28.45 2.87 46.22
C ASN A 63 -27.72 3.64 45.12
N LEU A 64 -28.49 4.12 44.14
CA LEU A 64 -28.00 5.06 43.14
C LEU A 64 -27.73 6.41 43.82
N GLN A 65 -26.58 7.02 43.52
CA GLN A 65 -26.50 8.48 43.49
C GLN A 65 -25.54 8.91 42.36
N PRO A 66 -26.00 9.73 41.40
CA PRO A 66 -25.14 10.27 40.36
C PRO A 66 -24.08 11.19 40.97
N ALA A 67 -22.82 10.94 40.62
CA ALA A 67 -21.72 11.84 40.96
C ALA A 67 -21.97 13.24 40.37
N PRO A 68 -21.70 14.32 41.12
CA PRO A 68 -21.88 15.67 40.63
C PRO A 68 -20.87 15.96 39.52
N VAL A 69 -21.38 16.49 38.41
CA VAL A 69 -20.61 16.94 37.26
C VAL A 69 -19.70 18.09 37.71
N ALA A 70 -18.43 17.79 37.94
CA ALA A 70 -17.42 18.82 38.04
C ALA A 70 -17.17 19.39 36.63
N PRO A 71 -17.19 20.73 36.44
CA PRO A 71 -16.80 21.32 35.18
C PRO A 71 -15.31 21.03 34.94
N GLN A 72 -15.03 20.22 33.93
CA GLN A 72 -13.68 19.95 33.43
C GLN A 72 -13.04 21.29 33.02
N PRO A 73 -11.83 21.62 33.53
CA PRO A 73 -11.03 22.72 33.00
C PRO A 73 -10.81 22.49 31.52
N SER A 74 -11.11 23.50 30.72
CA SER A 74 -10.95 23.52 29.28
C SER A 74 -9.62 22.89 28.88
N ALA A 75 -9.71 21.79 28.13
CA ALA A 75 -8.57 21.26 27.40
C ALA A 75 -7.92 22.41 26.61
N PRO A 76 -6.58 22.44 26.47
CA PRO A 76 -5.92 23.46 25.66
C PRO A 76 -6.54 23.47 24.26
N PRO A 77 -6.61 24.64 23.59
CA PRO A 77 -7.16 24.71 22.25
C PRO A 77 -6.41 23.67 21.42
N VAL A 78 -7.17 22.73 20.89
CA VAL A 78 -6.70 21.76 19.89
C VAL A 78 -5.89 22.59 18.92
N ALA A 79 -4.56 22.40 18.96
CA ALA A 79 -3.63 23.17 18.15
C ALA A 79 -4.23 23.20 16.77
N GLU A 80 -4.55 24.42 16.34
CA GLU A 80 -5.24 24.74 15.11
C GLU A 80 -4.50 24.00 14.01
N ALA A 81 -5.01 22.80 13.69
CA ALA A 81 -4.45 21.96 12.65
C ALA A 81 -4.64 22.81 11.42
N ALA A 82 -3.55 23.45 10.99
CA ALA A 82 -3.52 24.53 10.04
C ALA A 82 -4.41 24.15 8.86
N ARG A 83 -5.66 24.60 8.91
CA ARG A 83 -6.62 24.40 7.84
C ARG A 83 -6.09 25.30 6.75
N MET A 84 -5.25 24.73 5.91
CA MET A 84 -4.86 25.39 4.69
C MET A 84 -6.15 25.85 4.03
N PRO A 85 -6.29 27.13 3.64
CA PRO A 85 -7.51 27.60 3.03
C PRO A 85 -7.80 26.69 1.85
N ILE A 86 -9.05 26.21 1.74
CA ILE A 86 -9.50 25.26 0.71
C ILE A 86 -9.03 25.69 -0.70
N GLY A 87 -8.90 27.00 -0.95
CA GLY A 87 -8.36 27.53 -2.20
C GLY A 87 -6.90 27.17 -2.51
N ARG A 88 -6.05 26.87 -1.50
CA ARG A 88 -4.68 26.41 -1.73
C ARG A 88 -4.65 24.93 -2.12
N GLU A 89 -5.52 24.10 -1.56
CA GLU A 89 -5.61 22.68 -1.95
C GLU A 89 -5.95 22.58 -3.45
N VAL A 90 -7.04 23.25 -3.84
CA VAL A 90 -7.51 23.30 -5.23
C VAL A 90 -6.44 23.87 -6.17
N LYS A 91 -5.71 24.91 -5.75
CA LYS A 91 -4.61 25.46 -6.56
C LYS A 91 -3.48 24.45 -6.77
N CYS A 92 -3.13 23.71 -5.72
CA CYS A 92 -2.12 22.67 -5.83
C CYS A 92 -2.58 21.55 -6.74
N ASP A 93 -3.85 21.14 -6.68
CA ASP A 93 -4.41 20.11 -7.56
C ASP A 93 -4.35 20.51 -9.04
N LEU A 94 -4.75 21.74 -9.36
CA LEU A 94 -4.62 22.28 -10.72
C LEU A 94 -3.16 22.31 -11.19
N GLU A 95 -2.21 22.55 -10.28
CA GLU A 95 -0.79 22.48 -10.60
C GLU A 95 -0.34 21.02 -10.84
N MET A 96 -0.87 20.03 -10.11
CA MET A 96 -0.62 18.61 -10.39
C MET A 96 -1.13 18.23 -11.79
N ASP A 97 -2.34 18.67 -12.12
CA ASP A 97 -3.00 18.38 -13.39
C ASP A 97 -2.27 19.02 -14.57
N ALA A 98 -1.85 20.28 -14.42
CA ALA A 98 -1.06 20.98 -15.43
C ALA A 98 0.32 20.34 -15.64
N LEU A 99 0.91 19.75 -14.59
CA LEU A 99 2.22 19.12 -14.65
C LEU A 99 2.18 17.73 -15.28
N CYS A 100 1.08 17.01 -15.05
CA CYS A 100 0.87 15.62 -15.46
C CYS A 100 -0.55 15.45 -16.03
N PRO A 101 -0.76 15.86 -17.30
CA PRO A 101 -2.04 15.70 -17.97
C PRO A 101 -2.30 14.22 -18.30
N GLU A 102 -3.56 13.88 -18.55
CA GLU A 102 -4.01 12.48 -18.68
C GLU A 102 -3.35 11.75 -19.87
N GLU A 103 -2.97 12.46 -20.93
CA GLU A 103 -2.27 11.88 -22.07
C GLU A 103 -0.83 11.41 -21.78
N GLU A 104 -0.20 11.81 -20.67
CA GLU A 104 1.18 11.40 -20.32
C GLU A 104 1.25 9.97 -19.73
N GLY A 105 0.11 9.27 -19.67
CA GLY A 105 0.00 7.87 -19.23
C GLY A 105 -0.18 7.75 -17.72
N ASP A 106 0.70 6.99 -17.05
CA ASP A 106 0.60 6.80 -15.59
C ASP A 106 0.88 8.13 -14.84
N ARG A 107 -0.21 8.81 -14.44
CA ARG A 107 -0.18 10.08 -13.71
C ARG A 107 0.63 9.97 -12.41
N ARG A 108 0.60 8.83 -11.71
CA ARG A 108 1.41 8.63 -10.49
C ARG A 108 2.89 8.65 -10.82
N ALA A 109 3.30 7.89 -11.84
CA ALA A 109 4.70 7.85 -12.25
C ALA A 109 5.17 9.22 -12.78
N CYS A 110 4.31 9.93 -13.51
CA CYS A 110 4.57 11.31 -13.94
C CYS A 110 4.83 12.24 -12.73
N LEU A 111 3.88 12.28 -11.78
CA LEU A 111 3.97 13.17 -10.62
C LEU A 111 5.19 12.86 -9.75
N GLN A 112 5.57 11.58 -9.63
CA GLN A 112 6.79 11.18 -8.94
C GLN A 112 8.05 11.75 -9.59
N ARG A 113 8.17 11.66 -10.92
CA ARG A 113 9.33 12.19 -11.66
C ARG A 113 9.36 13.72 -11.62
N LYS A 114 8.19 14.36 -11.71
CA LYS A 114 8.06 15.82 -11.77
C LYS A 114 7.86 16.48 -10.41
N ALA A 115 7.95 15.75 -9.30
CA ALA A 115 7.71 16.29 -7.95
C ALA A 115 8.57 17.51 -7.60
N ALA A 116 9.79 17.61 -8.14
CA ALA A 116 10.66 18.77 -7.96
C ALA A 116 10.23 20.00 -8.78
N GLN A 117 9.48 19.83 -9.86
CA GLN A 117 9.00 20.92 -10.72
C GLN A 117 7.79 21.65 -10.12
N MET A 118 7.15 21.05 -9.12
CA MET A 118 6.10 21.69 -8.34
C MET A 118 6.59 22.91 -7.55
N SER A 119 5.68 23.85 -7.37
CA SER A 119 5.82 24.97 -6.47
C SER A 119 6.11 24.51 -5.05
N LEU A 120 7.00 25.23 -4.38
CA LEU A 120 7.38 24.98 -2.99
C LEU A 120 6.19 24.73 -2.04
N PRO A 121 5.09 25.53 -2.10
CA PRO A 121 3.93 25.31 -1.25
C PRO A 121 3.14 24.03 -1.56
N CYS A 122 3.20 23.49 -2.77
CA CYS A 122 2.42 22.32 -3.18
C CYS A 122 3.20 21.00 -3.09
N ARG A 123 4.53 21.04 -3.05
CA ARG A 123 5.39 19.85 -2.82
C ARG A 123 5.04 18.98 -1.60
N PRO A 124 4.72 19.50 -0.40
CA PRO A 124 4.32 18.64 0.71
C PRO A 124 3.00 17.92 0.41
N MET A 125 2.01 18.62 -0.15
CA MET A 125 0.75 18.02 -0.53
C MET A 125 0.90 16.93 -1.59
N LEU A 126 1.73 17.16 -2.60
CA LEU A 126 2.01 16.14 -3.61
C LEU A 126 2.59 14.87 -2.97
N ARG A 127 3.54 15.03 -2.04
CA ARG A 127 4.13 13.90 -1.32
C ARG A 127 3.08 13.13 -0.52
N ASP A 128 2.19 13.84 0.16
CA ASP A 128 1.09 13.23 0.91
C ASP A 128 0.10 12.51 -0.01
N LYS A 129 -0.28 13.11 -1.15
CA LYS A 129 -1.15 12.47 -2.14
C LYS A 129 -0.52 11.20 -2.71
N LEU A 130 0.76 11.26 -3.11
CA LEU A 130 1.49 10.08 -3.61
C LEU A 130 1.60 8.97 -2.56
N ALA A 131 1.78 9.32 -1.29
CA ALA A 131 1.81 8.35 -0.19
C ALA A 131 0.44 7.68 0.00
N ARG A 132 -0.64 8.46 0.04
CA ARG A 132 -2.02 7.94 0.13
C ARG A 132 -2.39 7.07 -1.05
N MET A 133 -2.05 7.50 -2.27
CA MET A 133 -2.26 6.70 -3.49
C MET A 133 -1.52 5.37 -3.41
N LYS A 134 -0.28 5.36 -2.91
CA LYS A 134 0.49 4.13 -2.74
C LYS A 134 -0.19 3.19 -1.73
N GLU A 135 -0.65 3.71 -0.60
CA GLU A 135 -1.34 2.92 0.43
C GLU A 135 -2.66 2.35 -0.07
N ASN A 136 -3.51 3.17 -0.69
CA ASN A 136 -4.77 2.73 -1.30
C ASN A 136 -4.53 1.63 -2.34
N TRP A 137 -3.46 1.76 -3.14
CA TRP A 137 -3.08 0.74 -4.11
C TRP A 137 -2.70 -0.59 -3.45
N GLN A 138 -1.98 -0.56 -2.32
CA GLN A 138 -1.67 -1.79 -1.60
C GLN A 138 -2.92 -2.41 -0.99
N GLN A 139 -3.82 -1.60 -0.42
CA GLN A 139 -5.08 -2.10 0.12
C GLN A 139 -5.93 -2.77 -0.96
N LEU A 140 -6.05 -2.15 -2.14
CA LEU A 140 -6.70 -2.75 -3.30
C LEU A 140 -6.04 -4.08 -3.69
N ARG A 141 -4.70 -4.15 -3.78
CA ARG A 141 -3.99 -5.37 -4.17
C ARG A 141 -4.25 -6.52 -3.21
N VAL A 142 -4.32 -6.24 -1.91
CA VAL A 142 -4.62 -7.24 -0.88
C VAL A 142 -6.08 -7.68 -0.97
N ALA A 143 -7.00 -6.70 -1.02
CA ALA A 143 -8.44 -6.97 -1.08
C ALA A 143 -8.84 -7.77 -2.33
N CYS A 144 -8.26 -7.45 -3.48
CA CYS A 144 -8.57 -8.07 -4.76
C CYS A 144 -7.64 -9.23 -5.12
N GLU A 145 -6.82 -9.74 -4.19
CA GLU A 145 -5.83 -10.77 -4.53
C GLU A 145 -6.48 -12.06 -5.04
N ALA A 146 -7.53 -12.53 -4.35
CA ALA A 146 -8.27 -13.72 -4.72
C ALA A 146 -9.01 -13.53 -6.05
N ASP A 147 -9.72 -12.41 -6.18
CA ASP A 147 -10.46 -12.04 -7.39
C ASP A 147 -9.54 -11.93 -8.61
N ARG A 148 -8.35 -11.34 -8.44
CA ARG A 148 -7.32 -11.30 -9.49
C ARG A 148 -6.93 -12.69 -9.95
N ARG A 149 -6.75 -13.65 -9.04
CA ARG A 149 -6.33 -15.02 -9.39
C ARG A 149 -7.43 -15.77 -10.14
N GLN A 150 -8.69 -15.46 -9.84
CA GLN A 150 -9.85 -16.10 -10.44
C GLN A 150 -10.23 -15.50 -11.80
N PHE A 151 -10.30 -14.16 -11.89
CA PHE A 151 -10.81 -13.45 -13.08
C PHE A 151 -9.70 -12.84 -13.94
N CYS A 152 -8.60 -12.37 -13.33
CA CYS A 152 -7.57 -11.57 -14.00
C CYS A 152 -6.18 -12.25 -14.02
N ARG A 153 -6.13 -13.58 -14.12
CA ARG A 153 -4.89 -14.37 -14.02
C ARG A 153 -3.87 -14.02 -15.11
N GLU A 154 -4.36 -13.61 -16.27
CA GLU A 154 -3.56 -13.28 -17.46
C GLU A 154 -2.92 -11.90 -17.36
N VAL A 155 -3.36 -11.07 -16.42
CA VAL A 155 -2.83 -9.71 -16.24
C VAL A 155 -1.47 -9.75 -15.53
N PRO A 156 -0.41 -9.19 -16.13
CA PRO A 156 0.90 -9.15 -15.49
C PRO A 156 0.89 -8.25 -14.25
N SER A 157 1.64 -8.66 -13.21
CA SER A 157 1.70 -7.93 -11.93
C SER A 157 2.32 -6.53 -12.03
N SER A 158 2.98 -6.22 -13.14
CA SER A 158 3.54 -4.91 -13.49
C SER A 158 2.51 -3.96 -14.14
N GLY A 159 1.40 -4.47 -14.68
CA GLY A 159 0.37 -3.69 -15.37
C GLY A 159 -0.76 -3.30 -14.43
N GLY A 160 -0.54 -2.31 -13.56
CA GLY A 160 -1.55 -1.86 -12.60
C GLY A 160 -2.87 -1.42 -13.25
N GLU A 161 -2.79 -0.68 -14.36
CA GLU A 161 -3.96 -0.21 -15.12
C GLU A 161 -4.78 -1.38 -15.70
N LEU A 162 -4.12 -2.36 -16.32
CA LEU A 162 -4.81 -3.54 -16.89
C LEU A 162 -5.49 -4.38 -15.81
N LEU A 163 -4.91 -4.43 -14.61
CA LEU A 163 -5.50 -5.13 -13.48
C LEU A 163 -6.77 -4.43 -13.02
N LEU A 164 -6.73 -3.10 -12.92
CA LEU A 164 -7.91 -2.30 -12.61
C LEU A 164 -9.00 -2.50 -13.65
N GLN A 165 -8.67 -2.37 -14.93
CA GLN A 165 -9.62 -2.51 -16.02
C GLN A 165 -10.29 -3.90 -16.03
N CYS A 166 -9.53 -4.96 -15.76
CA CYS A 166 -10.06 -6.31 -15.62
C CYS A 166 -10.97 -6.47 -14.39
N LEU A 167 -10.55 -5.97 -13.22
CA LEU A 167 -11.38 -6.06 -12.01
C LEU A 167 -12.66 -5.22 -12.15
N GLU A 168 -12.60 -4.09 -12.86
CA GLU A 168 -13.77 -3.26 -13.18
C GLU A 168 -14.73 -3.97 -14.15
N SER A 169 -14.24 -4.68 -15.16
CA SER A 169 -15.12 -5.46 -16.05
C SER A 169 -15.82 -6.60 -15.31
N HIS A 170 -15.20 -7.11 -14.23
CA HIS A 170 -15.75 -8.12 -13.34
C HIS A 170 -16.33 -7.55 -12.04
N ALA A 171 -16.62 -6.24 -11.97
CA ALA A 171 -17.01 -5.60 -10.71
C ALA A 171 -18.27 -6.18 -10.04
N GLN A 172 -19.12 -6.90 -10.78
CA GLN A 172 -20.30 -7.59 -10.24
C GLN A 172 -20.00 -9.02 -9.77
N GLU A 173 -18.84 -9.57 -10.14
CA GLU A 173 -18.43 -10.95 -9.86
C GLU A 173 -17.30 -11.02 -8.82
N VAL A 174 -16.58 -9.92 -8.60
CA VAL A 174 -15.57 -9.81 -7.55
C VAL A 174 -16.19 -9.79 -6.15
N SER A 175 -15.39 -10.14 -5.15
CA SER A 175 -15.78 -10.05 -3.75
C SER A 175 -16.21 -8.64 -3.32
N ASP A 176 -17.11 -8.56 -2.33
CA ASP A 176 -17.52 -7.28 -1.71
C ASP A 176 -16.34 -6.47 -1.18
N GLN A 177 -15.29 -7.17 -0.73
CA GLN A 177 -14.08 -6.53 -0.24
C GLN A 177 -13.34 -5.85 -1.39
N CYS A 178 -13.08 -6.56 -2.49
CA CYS A 178 -12.45 -5.97 -3.66
C CYS A 178 -13.28 -4.81 -4.24
N PHE A 179 -14.59 -5.00 -4.37
CA PHE A 179 -15.51 -3.99 -4.91
C PHE A 179 -15.48 -2.66 -4.15
N GLN A 180 -15.29 -2.69 -2.84
CA GLN A 180 -15.18 -1.47 -2.02
C GLN A 180 -13.93 -0.64 -2.33
N PHE A 181 -12.84 -1.29 -2.74
CA PHE A 181 -11.58 -0.64 -3.07
C PHE A 181 -11.46 -0.26 -4.55
N LEU A 182 -12.31 -0.82 -5.42
CA LEU A 182 -12.28 -0.47 -6.84
C LEU A 182 -12.53 1.04 -7.03
N PRO A 183 -11.73 1.70 -7.89
CA PRO A 183 -11.93 3.10 -8.20
C PRO A 183 -13.26 3.27 -8.92
N LYS A 184 -14.25 3.86 -8.25
CA LYS A 184 -15.38 4.46 -8.96
C LYS A 184 -14.79 5.62 -9.77
N ARG A 185 -14.86 5.57 -11.11
CA ARG A 185 -14.28 6.55 -12.06
C ARG A 185 -13.96 7.90 -11.38
N GLY A 186 -12.66 8.18 -11.18
CA GLY A 186 -12.16 9.45 -10.64
C GLY A 186 -11.60 9.45 -9.20
N ARG A 187 -11.53 8.31 -8.49
CA ARG A 187 -11.14 8.29 -7.06
C ARG A 187 -9.66 8.04 -6.75
N LEU A 188 -8.85 7.55 -7.69
CA LEU A 188 -7.41 7.33 -7.42
C LEU A 188 -6.56 8.60 -7.52
N LEU A 189 -7.18 9.71 -7.90
CA LEU A 189 -6.48 10.88 -8.42
C LEU A 189 -7.14 12.22 -8.01
N ASN A 190 -8.10 12.19 -7.08
CA ASN A 190 -8.63 13.38 -6.39
C ASN A 190 -8.10 13.43 -4.96
#